data_AF-A0A7S0GIH3-F1
#
_entry.id   AF-A0A7S0GIH3-F1
#
_cell.length_a   1.000
_cell.length_b   1.000
_cell.length_c   1.000
_cell.angle_alpha   90.00
_cell.angle_beta   90.00
_cell.angle_gamma   90.00
#
_symmetry.space_group_name_H-M   'P 1'
#
loop_
_entity.id
_entity.type
_entity.pdbx_description
1 polymer ?
#
loop_
_entity_poly.entity_id
_entity_poly.type
_entity_poly.pdbx_seq_one_letter_code
_entity_poly.pdbx_strand_id
1 'polypeptide(L)'
;MLNVWHSPIKKAFPKKLNIVAIAFACIMVYTTSVFWASVAMLKPYANSNLELDSEALSVANTTSNPEMPRQVPKPALNGFEISHLFKTCAKSNYSANHEDAIISQSYKFAYVDVVKAGSSTIRGKLGSVLHLSWKPENADFGKFNIEKCSGHRGRVTTKCANTKIFQNISVFSFVRDPVAKFESGVRQAKVQSKWLKDKNADDILEIVLNGPRGKWVNEHLEPSTFRLKTKSKDGDFLEYDFIGRLEFFDHDWKEVVARFDAPKHLRKRLTQKSKVENAKKRGGGSKLSEKGILKMCKSERYRYEWACFGYPLPEICNQ
;
A
#
# COMPACT_ATOMS: atom_id res chain seq x y z
N MET A 1 12.37 82.35 -18.13
CA MET A 1 13.58 83.20 -18.17
C MET A 1 14.73 82.43 -17.57
N LEU A 2 15.88 82.54 -18.22
CA LEU A 2 17.13 81.79 -18.04
C LEU A 2 17.85 82.08 -16.70
N ASN A 3 18.60 81.10 -16.20
CA ASN A 3 19.83 81.16 -15.38
C ASN A 3 20.25 79.67 -15.18
N VAL A 4 21.18 79.03 -15.89
CA VAL A 4 22.60 79.24 -16.27
C VAL A 4 23.61 79.10 -15.10
N TRP A 5 24.69 78.34 -15.35
CA TRP A 5 25.97 78.13 -14.62
C TRP A 5 25.90 77.08 -13.47
N HIS A 6 26.77 76.07 -13.31
CA HIS A 6 28.11 75.80 -13.85
C HIS A 6 28.50 74.30 -13.75
N SER A 7 29.36 73.87 -14.69
CA SER A 7 30.06 72.57 -14.80
C SER A 7 31.40 72.63 -14.01
N PRO A 8 32.43 71.76 -14.20
CA PRO A 8 32.57 70.29 -14.30
C PRO A 8 33.56 69.77 -13.19
N ILE A 9 33.95 68.50 -13.06
CA ILE A 9 35.23 67.95 -13.61
C ILE A 9 35.51 66.52 -13.06
N LYS A 10 35.50 65.56 -14.00
CA LYS A 10 36.54 64.57 -14.36
C LYS A 10 36.90 63.34 -13.49
N LYS A 11 37.03 62.24 -14.28
CA LYS A 11 37.97 61.08 -14.22
C LYS A 11 37.54 59.91 -13.32
N ALA A 12 37.74 58.63 -13.63
CA ALA A 12 38.35 57.95 -14.77
C ALA A 12 38.15 56.41 -14.62
N PHE A 13 37.87 55.76 -15.75
CA PHE A 13 38.21 54.39 -16.19
C PHE A 13 37.59 53.11 -15.57
N PRO A 14 37.40 52.06 -16.42
CA PRO A 14 36.56 50.89 -16.18
C PRO A 14 37.37 49.62 -15.86
N LYS A 15 36.76 48.68 -15.13
CA LYS A 15 37.19 47.28 -15.13
C LYS A 15 35.97 46.37 -15.28
N LYS A 16 35.70 45.97 -16.53
CA LYS A 16 34.93 44.76 -16.81
C LYS A 16 35.78 43.58 -16.34
N LEU A 17 35.50 43.09 -15.13
CA LEU A 17 36.04 41.83 -14.63
C LEU A 17 35.13 40.69 -15.08
N ASN A 18 35.74 39.69 -15.70
CA ASN A 18 35.14 38.46 -16.21
C ASN A 18 34.37 37.68 -15.13
N ILE A 19 33.03 37.79 -15.12
CA ILE A 19 32.13 37.00 -14.27
C ILE A 19 32.05 35.52 -14.73
N VAL A 20 32.45 35.22 -15.97
CA VAL A 20 32.33 33.86 -16.54
C VAL A 20 33.33 32.86 -15.94
N ALA A 21 34.49 33.32 -15.44
CA ALA A 21 35.51 32.43 -14.90
C ALA A 21 35.19 31.87 -13.50
N ILE A 22 34.41 32.60 -12.69
CA ILE A 22 34.05 32.17 -11.33
C ILE A 22 32.92 31.12 -11.35
N ALA A 23 32.03 31.18 -12.35
CA ALA A 23 30.95 30.21 -12.50
C ALA A 23 31.46 28.79 -12.84
N PHE A 24 32.55 28.66 -13.61
CA PHE A 24 33.11 27.36 -13.97
C PHE A 24 33.88 26.68 -12.81
N ALA A 25 34.51 27.46 -11.92
CA ALA A 25 35.23 26.91 -10.77
C ALA A 25 34.29 26.30 -9.72
N CYS A 26 33.10 26.86 -9.51
CA CYS A 26 32.12 26.32 -8.55
C CYS A 26 31.46 25.01 -9.04
N ILE A 27 31.33 24.80 -10.35
CA ILE A 27 30.71 23.57 -10.90
C ILE A 27 31.65 22.36 -10.80
N MET A 28 32.97 22.56 -10.89
CA MET A 28 33.95 21.46 -10.85
C MET A 28 34.22 20.91 -9.44
N VAL A 29 33.93 21.66 -8.37
CA VAL A 29 34.10 21.17 -6.98
C VAL A 29 32.89 20.33 -6.52
N TYR A 30 31.72 20.51 -7.14
CA TYR A 30 30.51 19.76 -6.78
C TYR A 30 30.40 18.39 -7.45
N THR A 31 31.12 18.12 -8.54
CA THR A 31 31.04 16.82 -9.23
C THR A 31 32.00 15.76 -8.68
N THR A 32 33.09 16.16 -8.00
CA THR A 32 34.04 15.21 -7.41
C THR A 32 33.67 14.75 -6.00
N SER A 33 32.83 15.52 -5.28
CA SER A 33 32.39 15.20 -3.91
C SER A 33 31.21 14.22 -3.86
N VAL A 34 30.39 14.14 -4.91
CA VAL A 34 29.27 13.17 -4.99
C VAL A 34 29.72 11.77 -5.44
N PHE A 35 30.86 11.68 -6.13
CA PHE A 35 31.36 10.40 -6.64
C PHE A 35 31.98 9.50 -5.55
N TRP A 36 32.54 10.07 -4.47
CA TRP A 36 33.09 9.30 -3.34
C TRP A 36 32.04 8.86 -2.30
N ALA A 37 30.89 9.54 -2.22
CA ALA A 37 29.81 9.14 -1.31
C ALA A 37 29.03 7.89 -1.78
N SER A 38 29.15 7.51 -3.06
CA SER A 38 28.41 6.38 -3.64
C SER A 38 29.17 5.04 -3.61
N VAL A 39 30.49 5.06 -3.35
CA VAL A 39 31.33 3.84 -3.37
C VAL A 39 31.48 3.20 -1.98
N ALA A 40 31.10 3.89 -0.89
CA ALA A 40 31.27 3.40 0.48
C ALA A 40 30.10 2.56 1.06
N MET A 41 29.05 2.24 0.27
CA MET A 41 27.86 1.49 0.74
C MET A 41 27.69 0.09 0.15
N LEU A 42 28.76 -0.54 -0.33
CA LEU A 42 28.76 -1.96 -0.69
C LEU A 42 29.65 -2.74 0.28
N LYS A 43 29.13 -3.02 1.49
CA LYS A 43 29.66 -4.11 2.31
C LYS A 43 29.01 -5.43 1.84
N PRO A 44 29.81 -6.46 1.48
CA PRO A 44 29.28 -7.78 1.18
C PRO A 44 28.67 -8.40 2.44
N TYR A 45 27.42 -8.83 2.34
CA TYR A 45 26.75 -9.66 3.34
C TYR A 45 27.42 -11.04 3.29
N ALA A 46 28.40 -11.25 4.17
CA ALA A 46 29.08 -12.52 4.34
C ALA A 46 28.12 -13.53 4.99
N ASN A 47 28.02 -14.70 4.36
CA ASN A 47 27.33 -15.89 4.84
C ASN A 47 27.89 -16.32 6.20
N SER A 48 27.07 -16.25 7.25
CA SER A 48 27.27 -17.05 8.46
C SER A 48 26.55 -18.38 8.25
N ASN A 49 27.32 -19.43 7.98
CA ASN A 49 26.89 -20.82 8.09
C ASN A 49 26.44 -21.07 9.53
N LEU A 50 25.18 -21.45 9.69
CA LEU A 50 24.66 -22.02 10.92
C LEU A 50 24.32 -23.47 10.60
N GLU A 51 25.15 -24.36 11.13
CA GLU A 51 24.94 -25.81 11.16
C GLU A 51 23.55 -26.10 11.73
N LEU A 52 22.80 -26.91 10.98
CA LEU A 52 21.48 -27.41 11.33
C LEU A 52 21.69 -28.84 11.82
N ASP A 53 21.59 -29.01 13.12
CA ASP A 53 21.54 -30.33 13.76
C ASP A 53 20.35 -31.13 13.24
N SER A 54 20.68 -32.27 12.65
CA SER A 54 19.77 -33.27 12.12
C SER A 54 19.42 -34.28 13.21
N GLU A 55 18.34 -34.07 13.96
CA GLU A 55 17.76 -35.14 14.79
C GLU A 55 16.35 -34.76 15.27
N ALA A 56 15.33 -35.36 14.67
CA ALA A 56 14.03 -35.72 15.27
C ALA A 56 13.02 -36.09 14.17
N LEU A 57 13.22 -37.27 13.58
CA LEU A 57 12.19 -38.00 12.84
C LEU A 57 11.77 -39.16 13.72
N SER A 58 10.57 -39.12 14.29
CA SER A 58 9.69 -40.30 14.45
C SER A 58 8.41 -39.98 15.23
N VAL A 59 7.37 -40.73 14.86
CA VAL A 59 6.09 -40.95 15.56
C VAL A 59 4.98 -39.93 15.28
N ALA A 60 4.35 -40.09 14.10
CA ALA A 60 2.96 -39.69 13.89
C ALA A 60 2.07 -40.95 13.95
N ASN A 61 1.31 -41.10 15.04
CA ASN A 61 0.23 -42.06 15.16
C ASN A 61 -1.07 -41.42 14.65
N THR A 62 -1.61 -41.97 13.56
CA THR A 62 -2.84 -41.50 12.91
C THR A 62 -4.03 -42.29 13.43
N THR A 63 -4.80 -41.70 14.35
CA THR A 63 -6.18 -42.10 14.63
C THR A 63 -7.10 -41.43 13.62
N SER A 64 -7.68 -42.22 12.71
CA SER A 64 -8.66 -41.77 11.72
C SER A 64 -10.01 -41.48 12.36
N ASN A 65 -10.36 -40.20 12.53
CA ASN A 65 -11.73 -39.78 12.77
C ASN A 65 -12.56 -39.88 11.48
N PRO A 66 -13.85 -40.24 11.55
CA PRO A 66 -14.73 -40.31 10.39
C PRO A 66 -14.87 -38.92 9.74
N GLU A 67 -14.54 -38.85 8.45
CA GLU A 67 -14.54 -37.63 7.64
C GLU A 67 -15.99 -37.18 7.40
N MET A 68 -16.38 -36.02 7.97
CA MET A 68 -17.66 -35.39 7.63
C MET A 68 -17.70 -35.08 6.13
N PRO A 69 -18.86 -35.24 5.46
CA PRO A 69 -18.98 -34.98 4.03
C PRO A 69 -18.52 -33.56 3.70
N ARG A 70 -17.39 -33.48 3.00
CA ARG A 70 -16.74 -32.24 2.58
C ARG A 70 -17.67 -31.55 1.59
N GLN A 71 -18.37 -30.48 2.04
CA GLN A 71 -19.23 -29.68 1.19
C GLN A 71 -18.44 -29.24 -0.06
N VAL A 72 -19.01 -29.50 -1.25
CA VAL A 72 -18.42 -29.09 -2.53
C VAL A 72 -18.24 -27.57 -2.48
N PRO A 73 -17.01 -27.03 -2.47
CA PRO A 73 -16.79 -25.61 -2.30
C PRO A 73 -17.43 -24.88 -3.49
N LYS A 74 -18.29 -23.89 -3.22
CA LYS A 74 -18.68 -22.93 -4.26
C LYS A 74 -17.41 -22.40 -4.94
N PRO A 75 -17.39 -22.27 -6.28
CA PRO A 75 -16.24 -21.71 -6.96
C PRO A 75 -15.91 -20.35 -6.33
N ALA A 76 -14.64 -20.17 -6.02
CA ALA A 76 -14.13 -18.95 -5.44
C ALA A 76 -14.50 -17.77 -6.35
N LEU A 77 -15.27 -16.79 -5.83
CA LEU A 77 -15.60 -15.57 -6.57
C LEU A 77 -14.32 -14.93 -7.12
N ASN A 78 -14.36 -14.51 -8.38
CA ASN A 78 -13.27 -13.74 -9.00
C ASN A 78 -13.33 -12.26 -8.55
N GLY A 79 -12.29 -11.49 -8.84
CA GLY A 79 -12.21 -10.11 -8.33
C GLY A 79 -13.24 -9.13 -8.92
N PHE A 80 -13.87 -9.43 -10.07
CA PHE A 80 -14.98 -8.62 -10.62
C PHE A 80 -16.26 -8.86 -9.83
N GLU A 81 -16.56 -10.12 -9.56
CA GLU A 81 -17.72 -10.52 -8.75
C GLU A 81 -17.60 -9.97 -7.34
N ILE A 82 -16.40 -10.01 -6.76
CA ILE A 82 -16.12 -9.40 -5.45
C ILE A 82 -16.33 -7.88 -5.50
N SER A 83 -15.88 -7.21 -6.56
CA SER A 83 -16.11 -5.78 -6.70
C SER A 83 -17.60 -5.43 -6.76
N HIS A 84 -18.38 -6.20 -7.53
CA HIS A 84 -19.83 -6.04 -7.61
C HIS A 84 -20.50 -6.28 -6.25
N LEU A 85 -20.10 -7.33 -5.54
CA LEU A 85 -20.57 -7.62 -4.19
C LEU A 85 -20.25 -6.46 -3.22
N PHE A 86 -19.03 -5.91 -3.28
CA PHE A 86 -18.64 -4.79 -2.45
C PHE A 86 -19.48 -3.52 -2.68
N LYS A 87 -19.91 -3.24 -3.92
CA LYS A 87 -20.81 -2.11 -4.22
C LYS A 87 -22.12 -2.20 -3.42
N THR A 88 -22.67 -3.40 -3.26
CA THR A 88 -23.89 -3.61 -2.45
C THR A 88 -23.65 -3.43 -0.94
N CYS A 89 -22.43 -3.68 -0.50
CA CYS A 89 -21.98 -3.58 0.89
C CYS A 89 -21.63 -2.16 1.34
N ALA A 90 -21.32 -1.26 0.41
CA ALA A 90 -20.77 0.07 0.69
C ALA A 90 -21.73 1.02 1.44
N LYS A 91 -22.92 0.57 1.85
CA LYS A 91 -23.91 1.35 2.60
C LYS A 91 -23.59 1.59 4.09
N SER A 92 -22.55 1.00 4.67
CA SER A 92 -22.22 1.24 6.11
C SER A 92 -21.74 2.68 6.43
N ASN A 93 -22.09 3.17 7.63
CA ASN A 93 -21.93 4.56 8.10
C ASN A 93 -20.49 5.01 8.47
N TYR A 94 -19.45 4.52 7.80
CA TYR A 94 -18.10 5.03 8.07
C TYR A 94 -17.93 6.44 7.53
N SER A 95 -17.24 7.29 8.31
CA SER A 95 -16.72 8.56 7.80
C SER A 95 -15.77 8.26 6.65
N ALA A 96 -16.02 8.89 5.52
CA ALA A 96 -15.24 8.65 4.32
C ALA A 96 -13.84 9.26 4.42
N ASN A 97 -12.85 8.57 3.89
CA ASN A 97 -11.44 8.98 3.95
C ASN A 97 -10.85 9.08 2.54
N HIS A 98 -9.56 9.46 2.48
CA HIS A 98 -8.76 9.36 1.27
C HIS A 98 -7.59 8.44 1.54
N GLU A 99 -7.53 7.31 0.83
CA GLU A 99 -6.49 6.31 1.02
C GLU A 99 -5.29 6.52 0.12
N ASP A 100 -4.13 6.02 0.55
CA ASP A 100 -2.92 5.95 -0.26
C ASP A 100 -3.21 5.21 -1.57
N ALA A 101 -2.71 5.75 -2.69
CA ALA A 101 -2.97 5.22 -4.01
C ALA A 101 -1.76 5.34 -4.94
N ILE A 102 -1.70 4.47 -5.94
CA ILE A 102 -0.84 4.62 -7.12
C ILE A 102 -1.76 4.81 -8.31
N ILE A 103 -1.67 5.95 -8.97
CA ILE A 103 -2.51 6.31 -10.12
C ILE A 103 -1.61 6.44 -11.33
N SER A 104 -1.97 5.78 -12.42
CA SER A 104 -1.33 5.94 -13.72
C SER A 104 -2.37 6.16 -14.81
N GLN A 105 -2.27 7.28 -15.50
CA GLN A 105 -3.11 7.54 -16.66
C GLN A 105 -2.54 6.96 -17.94
N SER A 106 -1.21 6.85 -18.05
CA SER A 106 -0.59 6.25 -19.24
C SER A 106 -0.85 4.74 -19.30
N TYR A 107 -0.92 4.05 -18.15
CA TYR A 107 -1.27 2.63 -18.07
C TYR A 107 -2.74 2.37 -17.71
N LYS A 108 -3.56 3.44 -17.63
CA LYS A 108 -5.01 3.39 -17.40
C LYS A 108 -5.45 2.61 -16.16
N PHE A 109 -4.81 2.82 -15.01
CA PHE A 109 -5.24 2.21 -13.76
C PHE A 109 -5.05 3.10 -12.52
N ALA A 110 -5.79 2.78 -11.46
CA ALA A 110 -5.49 3.22 -10.10
C ALA A 110 -5.49 2.02 -9.14
N TYR A 111 -4.44 1.89 -8.35
CA TYR A 111 -4.35 0.95 -7.24
C TYR A 111 -4.61 1.68 -5.92
N VAL A 112 -5.63 1.28 -5.18
CA VAL A 112 -5.90 1.78 -3.82
C VAL A 112 -5.26 0.84 -2.79
N ASP A 113 -4.41 1.35 -1.91
CA ASP A 113 -3.66 0.55 -0.94
C ASP A 113 -4.54 0.13 0.25
N VAL A 114 -4.72 -1.19 0.42
CA VAL A 114 -5.23 -1.76 1.67
C VAL A 114 -4.06 -2.34 2.46
N VAL A 115 -3.75 -1.67 3.55
CA VAL A 115 -2.64 -2.05 4.41
C VAL A 115 -2.81 -3.49 4.92
N LYS A 116 -1.74 -4.27 4.82
CA LYS A 116 -1.65 -5.72 5.12
C LYS A 116 -2.42 -6.67 4.20
N ALA A 117 -2.91 -6.19 3.06
CA ALA A 117 -3.42 -7.04 1.98
C ALA A 117 -2.42 -7.18 0.81
N GLY A 118 -1.13 -7.39 1.13
CA GLY A 118 -0.08 -7.58 0.11
C GLY A 118 0.38 -6.30 -0.58
N SER A 119 0.00 -5.13 -0.08
CA SER A 119 0.26 -3.86 -0.75
C SER A 119 1.73 -3.54 -0.98
N SER A 120 2.62 -3.92 -0.06
CA SER A 120 4.06 -3.76 -0.27
C SER A 120 4.58 -4.55 -1.49
N THR A 121 4.04 -5.75 -1.73
CA THR A 121 4.38 -6.56 -2.90
C THR A 121 3.90 -5.90 -4.18
N ILE A 122 2.64 -5.42 -4.21
CA ILE A 122 2.04 -4.75 -5.37
C ILE A 122 2.84 -3.49 -5.70
N ARG A 123 3.11 -2.63 -4.71
CA ARG A 123 3.90 -1.41 -4.90
C ARG A 123 5.32 -1.71 -5.38
N GLY A 124 5.96 -2.76 -4.85
CA GLY A 124 7.27 -3.21 -5.32
C GLY A 124 7.26 -3.65 -6.79
N LYS A 125 6.22 -4.38 -7.22
CA LYS A 125 6.05 -4.79 -8.63
C LYS A 125 5.82 -3.59 -9.55
N LEU A 126 4.91 -2.68 -9.18
CA LEU A 126 4.63 -1.48 -9.97
C LEU A 126 5.86 -0.54 -10.05
N GLY A 127 6.57 -0.35 -8.93
CA GLY A 127 7.78 0.47 -8.90
C GLY A 127 8.96 -0.10 -9.68
N SER A 128 9.18 -1.42 -9.62
CA SER A 128 10.30 -2.06 -10.32
C SER A 128 10.09 -2.25 -11.83
N VAL A 129 8.84 -2.36 -12.28
CA VAL A 129 8.54 -2.63 -13.70
C VAL A 129 8.03 -1.39 -14.43
N LEU A 130 7.20 -0.57 -13.79
CA LEU A 130 6.57 0.61 -14.40
C LEU A 130 7.15 1.93 -13.87
N HIS A 131 8.09 1.88 -12.91
CA HIS A 131 8.63 3.05 -12.22
C HIS A 131 7.57 3.90 -11.50
N LEU A 132 6.48 3.27 -11.08
CA LEU A 132 5.38 3.93 -10.38
C LEU A 132 5.47 3.78 -8.86
N SER A 133 5.18 4.85 -8.13
CA SER A 133 5.00 4.78 -6.68
C SER A 133 3.92 5.75 -6.19
N TRP A 134 3.62 5.70 -4.90
CA TRP A 134 2.76 6.69 -4.24
C TRP A 134 3.48 8.02 -3.98
N LYS A 135 4.74 8.18 -4.37
CA LYS A 135 5.47 9.44 -4.20
C LYS A 135 5.14 10.33 -5.39
N PRO A 136 4.79 11.61 -5.18
CA PRO A 136 4.39 12.51 -6.27
C PRO A 136 5.36 12.55 -7.45
N GLU A 137 6.67 12.49 -7.19
CA GLU A 137 7.72 12.52 -8.22
C GLU A 137 7.76 11.27 -9.13
N ASN A 138 7.17 10.17 -8.69
CA ASN A 138 7.18 8.87 -9.36
C ASN A 138 5.77 8.41 -9.73
N ALA A 139 4.82 9.32 -9.77
CA ALA A 139 3.46 9.00 -10.14
C ALA A 139 3.16 9.57 -11.53
N ASP A 140 2.52 8.74 -12.36
CA ASP A 140 2.33 8.99 -13.78
C ASP A 140 0.95 9.57 -14.03
N PHE A 141 0.88 10.88 -13.93
CA PHE A 141 -0.38 11.61 -14.08
C PHE A 141 -0.64 12.06 -15.52
N GLY A 142 0.19 11.65 -16.49
CA GLY A 142 0.11 12.16 -17.86
C GLY A 142 0.15 13.69 -17.89
N LYS A 143 -0.89 14.31 -18.47
CA LYS A 143 -1.02 15.78 -18.59
C LYS A 143 -1.53 16.48 -17.31
N PHE A 144 -1.80 15.75 -16.23
CA PHE A 144 -2.38 16.35 -15.03
C PHE A 144 -1.30 16.99 -14.17
N ASN A 145 -1.43 18.30 -13.97
CA ASN A 145 -0.56 19.04 -13.07
C ASN A 145 -0.93 18.70 -11.61
N ILE A 146 -0.03 17.99 -10.93
CA ILE A 146 -0.20 17.53 -9.56
C ILE A 146 0.55 18.36 -8.52
N GLU A 147 1.04 19.54 -8.90
CA GLU A 147 1.76 20.49 -8.03
C GLU A 147 1.06 20.79 -6.68
N LYS A 148 -0.19 20.35 -6.48
CA LYS A 148 -0.94 20.46 -5.22
C LYS A 148 -1.44 19.14 -4.59
N CYS A 149 -1.06 17.96 -5.08
CA CYS A 149 -1.40 16.73 -4.37
C CYS A 149 -0.34 16.33 -3.33
N SER A 150 -0.35 17.03 -2.21
CA SER A 150 0.28 16.56 -0.97
C SER A 150 -0.80 15.91 -0.10
N GLY A 151 -1.04 14.62 -0.32
CA GLY A 151 -1.87 13.82 0.58
C GLY A 151 -1.19 13.62 1.94
N HIS A 152 -1.69 12.68 2.74
CA HIS A 152 -1.13 12.38 4.06
C HIS A 152 0.36 12.04 3.94
N ARG A 153 1.22 12.86 4.59
CA ARG A 153 2.68 12.73 4.61
C ARG A 153 3.35 12.79 3.22
N GLY A 154 2.81 13.58 2.30
CA GLY A 154 3.38 13.77 0.96
C GLY A 154 3.23 12.55 0.06
N ARG A 155 2.24 11.69 0.34
CA ARG A 155 1.87 10.57 -0.52
C ARG A 155 0.72 10.95 -1.45
N VAL A 156 0.68 10.28 -2.59
CA VAL A 156 -0.44 10.23 -3.51
C VAL A 156 -1.57 9.46 -2.83
N THR A 157 -2.74 10.08 -2.76
CA THR A 157 -3.96 9.46 -2.24
C THR A 157 -5.07 9.57 -3.27
N THR A 158 -6.23 8.98 -3.01
CA THR A 158 -7.40 9.12 -3.87
C THR A 158 -7.91 10.57 -3.98
N LYS A 159 -7.50 11.46 -3.06
CA LYS A 159 -7.75 12.92 -3.15
C LYS A 159 -7.02 13.58 -4.32
N CYS A 160 -6.02 12.92 -4.90
CA CYS A 160 -5.25 13.46 -6.01
C CYS A 160 -6.01 13.49 -7.34
N ALA A 161 -7.08 12.70 -7.47
CA ALA A 161 -7.83 12.57 -8.70
C ALA A 161 -9.33 12.80 -8.45
N ASN A 162 -9.97 13.46 -9.41
CA ASN A 162 -11.39 13.73 -9.40
C ASN A 162 -12.18 12.52 -9.94
N THR A 163 -13.50 12.53 -9.79
CA THR A 163 -14.34 11.37 -10.18
C THR A 163 -14.22 11.06 -11.67
N LYS A 164 -14.13 12.10 -12.51
CA LYS A 164 -13.94 11.96 -13.97
C LYS A 164 -12.67 11.19 -14.34
N ILE A 165 -11.57 11.37 -13.60
CA ILE A 165 -10.34 10.59 -13.84
C ILE A 165 -10.58 9.12 -13.51
N PHE A 166 -11.15 8.82 -12.34
CA PHE A 166 -11.42 7.45 -11.91
C PHE A 166 -12.39 6.72 -12.84
N GLN A 167 -13.33 7.42 -13.48
CA GLN A 167 -14.23 6.84 -14.50
C GLN A 167 -13.52 6.47 -15.82
N ASN A 168 -12.32 7.00 -16.07
CA ASN A 168 -11.56 6.80 -17.32
C ASN A 168 -10.39 5.82 -17.18
N ILE A 169 -10.22 5.19 -16.02
CA ILE A 169 -9.14 4.25 -15.71
C ILE A 169 -9.71 3.08 -14.91
N SER A 170 -9.04 1.93 -14.93
CA SER A 170 -9.46 0.79 -14.11
C SER A 170 -9.00 0.96 -12.66
N VAL A 171 -9.94 1.05 -11.72
CA VAL A 171 -9.65 1.14 -10.27
C VAL A 171 -9.65 -0.25 -9.67
N PHE A 172 -8.58 -0.60 -8.96
CA PHE A 172 -8.48 -1.90 -8.32
C PHE A 172 -7.86 -1.84 -6.93
N SER A 173 -8.12 -2.88 -6.15
CA SER A 173 -7.45 -3.11 -4.87
C SER A 173 -7.30 -4.60 -4.59
N PHE A 174 -6.67 -4.91 -3.45
CA PHE A 174 -6.56 -6.25 -2.92
C PHE A 174 -7.00 -6.24 -1.47
N VAL A 175 -7.74 -7.28 -1.09
CA VAL A 175 -8.13 -7.55 0.30
C VAL A 175 -7.50 -8.86 0.76
N ARG A 176 -7.70 -9.20 2.02
CA ARG A 176 -7.16 -10.41 2.65
C ARG A 176 -8.19 -10.94 3.62
N ASP A 177 -8.13 -12.24 3.92
CA ASP A 177 -8.93 -12.84 5.00
C ASP A 177 -8.90 -11.92 6.25
N PRO A 178 -10.07 -11.56 6.82
CA PRO A 178 -10.15 -10.52 7.84
C PRO A 178 -9.31 -10.83 9.08
N VAL A 179 -9.33 -12.09 9.55
CA VAL A 179 -8.54 -12.54 10.71
C VAL A 179 -7.05 -12.44 10.38
N ALA A 180 -6.61 -13.04 9.28
CA ALA A 180 -5.21 -13.01 8.88
C ALA A 180 -4.68 -11.59 8.64
N LYS A 181 -5.53 -10.69 8.14
CA LYS A 181 -5.23 -9.26 7.97
C LYS A 181 -5.08 -8.57 9.32
N PHE A 182 -6.02 -8.75 10.24
CA PHE A 182 -5.96 -8.18 11.59
C PHE A 182 -4.70 -8.61 12.33
N GLU A 183 -4.42 -9.92 12.37
CA GLU A 183 -3.22 -10.48 13.01
C GLU A 183 -1.92 -9.94 12.39
N SER A 184 -1.92 -9.74 11.07
CA SER A 184 -0.83 -9.07 10.36
C SER A 184 -0.69 -7.62 10.79
N GLY A 185 -1.80 -6.93 10.96
CA GLY A 185 -1.90 -5.58 11.49
C GLY A 185 -1.33 -5.47 12.89
N VAL A 186 -1.72 -6.37 13.79
CA VAL A 186 -1.19 -6.47 15.17
C VAL A 186 0.32 -6.52 15.17
N ARG A 187 0.94 -7.41 14.38
CA ARG A 187 2.40 -7.50 14.29
C ARG A 187 3.05 -6.16 13.94
N GLN A 188 2.46 -5.42 13.01
CA GLN A 188 3.00 -4.12 12.60
C GLN A 188 2.74 -3.02 13.64
N ALA A 189 1.55 -3.00 14.22
CA ALA A 189 1.15 -2.02 15.22
C ALA A 189 2.03 -2.13 16.48
N LYS A 190 2.36 -3.36 16.91
CA LYS A 190 3.28 -3.62 18.03
C LYS A 190 4.70 -3.11 17.79
N VAL A 191 5.17 -3.15 16.53
CA VAL A 191 6.46 -2.58 16.14
C VAL A 191 6.43 -1.05 16.14
N GLN A 192 5.32 -0.45 15.70
CA GLN A 192 5.19 1.01 15.58
C GLN A 192 4.82 1.70 16.89
N SER A 193 4.25 0.98 17.85
CA SER A 193 3.63 1.57 19.03
C SER A 193 4.08 0.89 20.31
N LYS A 194 4.79 1.64 21.16
CA LYS A 194 5.30 1.15 22.46
C LYS A 194 4.17 0.64 23.37
N TRP A 195 3.03 1.34 23.42
CA TRP A 195 1.91 0.97 24.31
C TRP A 195 1.14 -0.29 23.86
N LEU A 196 1.33 -0.72 22.60
CA LEU A 196 0.77 -1.98 22.08
C LEU A 196 1.73 -3.16 22.23
N LYS A 197 3.01 -2.91 22.52
CA LYS A 197 4.08 -3.92 22.45
C LYS A 197 3.82 -5.14 23.34
N ASP A 198 3.24 -4.93 24.51
CA ASP A 198 3.04 -5.99 25.50
C ASP A 198 1.62 -6.57 25.47
N LYS A 199 0.76 -6.09 24.58
CA LYS A 199 -0.62 -6.56 24.41
C LYS A 199 -0.68 -7.77 23.49
N ASN A 200 -1.57 -8.72 23.77
CA ASN A 200 -1.87 -9.82 22.84
C ASN A 200 -2.86 -9.33 21.76
N ALA A 201 -3.20 -10.19 20.79
CA ALA A 201 -4.08 -9.79 19.69
C ALA A 201 -5.52 -9.52 20.16
N ASP A 202 -6.03 -10.26 21.14
CA ASP A 202 -7.37 -10.08 21.69
C ASP A 202 -7.50 -8.75 22.43
N ASP A 203 -6.50 -8.38 23.25
CA ASP A 203 -6.44 -7.08 23.93
C ASP A 203 -6.48 -5.93 22.91
N ILE A 204 -5.75 -6.07 21.82
CA ILE A 204 -5.70 -5.08 20.74
C ILE A 204 -7.05 -5.03 20.01
N LEU A 205 -7.70 -6.17 19.81
CA LEU A 205 -9.04 -6.22 19.23
C LEU A 205 -10.02 -5.46 20.13
N GLU A 206 -10.03 -5.72 21.44
CA GLU A 206 -10.89 -5.00 22.40
C GLU A 206 -10.70 -3.49 22.32
N ILE A 207 -9.45 -3.03 22.30
CA ILE A 207 -9.12 -1.62 22.14
C ILE A 207 -9.71 -1.06 20.83
N VAL A 208 -9.56 -1.79 19.73
CA VAL A 208 -10.09 -1.37 18.42
C VAL A 208 -11.61 -1.31 18.45
N LEU A 209 -12.28 -2.32 19.00
CA LEU A 209 -13.73 -2.40 19.03
C LEU A 209 -14.35 -1.32 19.92
N ASN A 210 -13.75 -1.05 21.09
CA ASN A 210 -14.23 -0.07 22.06
C ASN A 210 -13.77 1.38 21.76
N GLY A 211 -12.90 1.58 20.77
CA GLY A 211 -12.46 2.91 20.36
C GLY A 211 -13.58 3.76 19.73
N PRO A 212 -13.40 5.09 19.60
CA PRO A 212 -14.36 5.93 18.89
C PRO A 212 -14.49 5.52 17.41
N ARG A 213 -15.70 5.59 16.85
CA ARG A 213 -15.93 5.32 15.41
C ARG A 213 -15.11 6.28 14.55
N GLY A 214 -14.54 5.79 13.46
CA GLY A 214 -13.70 6.57 12.53
C GLY A 214 -12.31 6.94 13.07
N LYS A 215 -12.01 6.66 14.35
CA LYS A 215 -10.67 6.80 14.92
C LYS A 215 -10.07 5.43 15.12
N TRP A 216 -8.85 5.24 14.61
CA TRP A 216 -8.12 3.99 14.69
C TRP A 216 -6.85 4.21 15.50
N VAL A 217 -6.61 3.29 16.43
CA VAL A 217 -5.40 3.32 17.26
C VAL A 217 -4.13 3.09 16.45
N ASN A 218 -4.26 2.42 15.30
CA ASN A 218 -3.20 2.27 14.31
C ASN A 218 -3.83 1.96 12.94
N GLU A 219 -3.30 2.58 11.90
CA GLU A 219 -3.77 2.42 10.51
C GLU A 219 -3.74 0.95 10.03
N HIS A 220 -2.86 0.11 10.58
CA HIS A 220 -2.72 -1.29 10.19
C HIS A 220 -3.86 -2.18 10.73
N LEU A 221 -4.66 -1.66 11.66
CA LEU A 221 -5.80 -2.32 12.28
C LEU A 221 -7.13 -1.84 11.68
N GLU A 222 -7.10 -1.13 10.56
CA GLU A 222 -8.31 -0.68 9.87
C GLU A 222 -8.87 -1.81 9.00
N PRO A 223 -10.17 -2.13 9.04
CA PRO A 223 -10.79 -3.12 8.18
C PRO A 223 -10.71 -2.72 6.70
N SER A 224 -10.75 -3.69 5.79
CA SER A 224 -10.64 -3.43 4.35
C SER A 224 -11.86 -2.66 3.84
N THR A 225 -13.05 -2.93 4.38
CA THR A 225 -14.29 -2.19 4.12
C THR A 225 -14.17 -0.70 4.46
N PHE A 226 -13.49 -0.35 5.56
CA PHE A 226 -13.23 1.05 5.92
C PHE A 226 -12.30 1.72 4.90
N ARG A 227 -11.17 1.07 4.59
CA ARG A 227 -10.20 1.52 3.60
C ARG A 227 -10.82 1.73 2.22
N LEU A 228 -11.60 0.76 1.76
CA LEU A 228 -12.17 0.82 0.42
C LEU A 228 -13.33 1.80 0.29
N LYS A 229 -13.90 2.30 1.40
CA LYS A 229 -14.83 3.45 1.42
C LYS A 229 -14.12 4.79 1.30
N THR A 230 -13.22 4.86 0.33
CA THR A 230 -12.44 6.03 0.02
C THR A 230 -13.18 6.94 -0.96
N LYS A 231 -12.85 8.23 -0.93
CA LYS A 231 -13.43 9.25 -1.81
C LYS A 231 -12.44 9.82 -2.80
N SER A 232 -12.98 10.26 -3.93
CA SER A 232 -12.27 11.07 -4.91
C SER A 232 -12.04 12.47 -4.36
N LYS A 233 -11.31 13.31 -5.11
CA LYS A 233 -11.15 14.74 -4.79
C LYS A 233 -12.49 15.46 -4.61
N ASP A 234 -13.50 15.09 -5.40
CA ASP A 234 -14.80 15.78 -5.43
C ASP A 234 -15.73 15.29 -4.31
N GLY A 235 -15.33 14.26 -3.56
CA GLY A 235 -16.09 13.73 -2.44
C GLY A 235 -17.01 12.55 -2.78
N ASP A 236 -16.99 12.07 -4.02
CA ASP A 236 -17.71 10.86 -4.42
C ASP A 236 -16.97 9.61 -3.96
N PHE A 237 -17.71 8.56 -3.60
CA PHE A 237 -17.12 7.27 -3.30
C PHE A 237 -16.50 6.67 -4.56
N LEU A 238 -15.30 6.10 -4.42
CA LEU A 238 -14.68 5.37 -5.52
C LEU A 238 -15.44 4.09 -5.80
N GLU A 239 -15.74 3.87 -7.07
CA GLU A 239 -16.11 2.56 -7.58
C GLU A 239 -14.86 1.78 -7.94
N TYR A 240 -14.88 0.48 -7.65
CA TYR A 240 -13.82 -0.44 -8.02
C TYR A 240 -14.28 -1.26 -9.22
N ASP A 241 -13.36 -1.52 -10.15
CA ASP A 241 -13.57 -2.46 -11.23
C ASP A 241 -13.14 -3.87 -10.81
N PHE A 242 -12.15 -3.96 -9.92
CA PHE A 242 -11.58 -5.22 -9.47
C PHE A 242 -11.13 -5.18 -8.01
N ILE A 243 -11.51 -6.19 -7.23
CA ILE A 243 -10.99 -6.40 -5.88
C ILE A 243 -10.48 -7.83 -5.77
N GLY A 244 -9.15 -7.99 -5.82
CA GLY A 244 -8.50 -9.29 -5.67
C GLY A 244 -8.37 -9.73 -4.22
N ARG A 245 -8.16 -11.03 -3.99
CA ARG A 245 -7.87 -11.60 -2.67
C ARG A 245 -6.42 -12.03 -2.59
N LEU A 246 -5.75 -11.70 -1.49
CA LEU A 246 -4.34 -12.00 -1.30
C LEU A 246 -4.05 -13.52 -1.32
N GLU A 247 -5.00 -14.32 -0.87
CA GLU A 247 -4.95 -15.78 -0.88
C GLU A 247 -4.91 -16.35 -2.32
N PHE A 248 -5.40 -15.59 -3.29
CA PHE A 248 -5.42 -15.90 -4.72
C PHE A 248 -4.54 -14.95 -5.55
N PHE A 249 -3.52 -14.34 -4.92
CA PHE A 249 -2.76 -13.24 -5.49
C PHE A 249 -2.22 -13.53 -6.90
N ASP A 250 -1.59 -14.70 -7.13
CA ASP A 250 -0.99 -15.02 -8.44
C ASP A 250 -2.03 -15.09 -9.57
N HIS A 251 -3.25 -15.51 -9.26
CA HIS A 251 -4.37 -15.56 -10.19
C HIS A 251 -4.91 -14.14 -10.44
N ASP A 252 -5.35 -13.49 -9.37
CA ASP A 252 -6.02 -12.18 -9.42
C ASP A 252 -5.09 -11.08 -9.95
N TRP A 253 -3.79 -11.18 -9.65
CA TRP A 253 -2.78 -10.26 -10.17
C TRP A 253 -2.61 -10.38 -11.68
N LYS A 254 -2.71 -11.58 -12.25
CA LYS A 254 -2.67 -11.76 -13.71
C LYS A 254 -3.89 -11.17 -14.37
N GLU A 255 -5.08 -11.37 -13.79
CA GLU A 255 -6.32 -10.81 -14.31
C GLU A 255 -6.31 -9.28 -14.33
N VAL A 256 -5.85 -8.65 -13.25
CA VAL A 256 -5.80 -7.18 -13.19
C VAL A 256 -4.73 -6.61 -14.14
N VAL A 257 -3.53 -7.21 -14.19
CA VAL A 257 -2.45 -6.76 -15.09
C VAL A 257 -2.82 -6.91 -16.56
N ALA A 258 -3.67 -7.88 -16.92
CA ALA A 258 -4.14 -8.05 -18.29
C ALA A 258 -4.90 -6.80 -18.81
N ARG A 259 -5.49 -6.01 -17.91
CA ARG A 259 -6.28 -4.80 -18.21
C ARG A 259 -5.45 -3.52 -18.27
N PHE A 260 -4.19 -3.55 -17.84
CA PHE A 260 -3.34 -2.38 -17.93
C PHE A 260 -3.07 -2.04 -19.40
N ASP A 261 -3.12 -0.75 -19.73
CA ASP A 261 -2.69 -0.23 -21.03
C ASP A 261 -1.16 -0.18 -21.10
N ALA A 262 -0.54 -1.34 -20.93
CA ALA A 262 0.90 -1.50 -20.87
C ALA A 262 1.38 -2.44 -21.98
N PRO A 263 2.56 -2.17 -22.58
CA PRO A 263 3.21 -3.08 -23.52
C PRO A 263 3.25 -4.52 -23.01
N LYS A 264 3.05 -5.49 -23.90
CA LYS A 264 2.99 -6.93 -23.56
C LYS A 264 4.19 -7.40 -22.74
N HIS A 265 5.39 -6.88 -23.03
CA HIS A 265 6.61 -7.23 -22.30
C HIS A 265 6.60 -6.73 -20.84
N LEU A 266 6.02 -5.56 -20.55
CA LEU A 266 5.86 -5.05 -19.19
C LEU A 266 4.81 -5.86 -18.42
N ARG A 267 3.68 -6.18 -19.05
CA ARG A 267 2.65 -7.07 -18.47
C ARG A 267 3.23 -8.45 -18.12
N LYS A 268 4.07 -9.02 -18.98
CA LYS A 268 4.79 -10.27 -18.70
C LYS A 268 5.73 -10.12 -17.49
N ARG A 269 6.49 -9.03 -17.38
CA ARG A 269 7.37 -8.77 -16.23
C ARG A 269 6.59 -8.58 -14.92
N LEU A 270 5.45 -7.88 -14.95
CA LEU A 270 4.59 -7.69 -13.77
C LEU A 270 4.07 -9.01 -13.20
N THR A 271 3.76 -9.97 -14.07
CA THR A 271 3.20 -11.28 -13.71
C THR A 271 4.23 -12.36 -13.41
N GLN A 272 5.53 -12.07 -13.57
CA GLN A 272 6.59 -12.97 -13.11
C GLN A 272 6.50 -13.17 -11.59
N LYS A 273 6.64 -14.42 -11.15
CA LYS A 273 6.69 -14.74 -9.71
C LYS A 273 7.82 -13.96 -9.06
N SER A 274 7.50 -13.21 -8.02
CA SER A 274 8.52 -12.54 -7.22
C SER A 274 9.25 -13.59 -6.38
N LYS A 275 10.58 -13.60 -6.39
CA LYS A 275 11.39 -14.45 -5.50
C LYS A 275 11.25 -14.10 -4.01
N VAL A 276 10.53 -13.03 -3.68
CA VAL A 276 10.35 -12.54 -2.31
C VAL A 276 9.24 -13.34 -1.64
N GLU A 277 9.61 -14.46 -1.01
CA GLU A 277 8.75 -15.15 -0.07
C GLU A 277 8.64 -14.33 1.21
N ASN A 278 7.45 -13.78 1.49
CA ASN A 278 7.16 -13.10 2.75
C ASN A 278 6.94 -14.11 3.90
N ALA A 279 7.84 -15.08 4.05
CA ALA A 279 7.87 -16.03 5.15
C ALA A 279 8.49 -15.38 6.40
N LYS A 280 7.95 -14.24 6.85
CA LYS A 280 8.31 -13.73 8.18
C LYS A 280 7.76 -14.70 9.23
N LYS A 281 8.64 -15.26 10.08
CA LYS A 281 8.24 -16.11 11.21
C LYS A 281 7.12 -15.43 12.00
N ARG A 282 6.00 -16.13 12.19
CA ARG A 282 4.84 -15.64 12.93
C ARG A 282 5.14 -15.80 14.43
N GLY A 283 5.37 -14.70 15.14
CA GLY A 283 5.46 -14.72 16.61
C GLY A 283 4.09 -15.05 17.23
N GLY A 284 4.07 -15.82 18.32
CA GLY A 284 2.86 -16.37 18.94
C GLY A 284 1.87 -15.31 19.45
N GLY A 285 2.34 -14.17 19.96
CA GLY A 285 1.50 -13.11 20.54
C GLY A 285 0.75 -12.22 19.53
N SER A 286 0.48 -12.70 18.32
CA SER A 286 -0.23 -11.95 17.28
C SER A 286 -1.39 -12.70 16.66
N LYS A 287 -1.72 -13.89 17.18
CA LYS A 287 -2.89 -14.65 16.78
C LYS A 287 -4.08 -14.31 17.66
N LEU A 288 -5.26 -14.18 17.05
CA LEU A 288 -6.51 -14.08 17.80
C LEU A 288 -6.85 -15.45 18.41
N SER A 289 -7.43 -15.44 19.61
CA SER A 289 -8.09 -16.64 20.13
C SER A 289 -9.42 -16.87 19.39
N GLU A 290 -10.01 -18.06 19.54
CA GLU A 290 -11.36 -18.35 19.04
C GLU A 290 -12.39 -17.35 19.56
N LYS A 291 -12.30 -16.99 20.85
CA LYS A 291 -13.14 -15.95 21.47
C LYS A 291 -12.93 -14.58 20.83
N GLY A 292 -11.68 -14.24 20.48
CA GLY A 292 -11.34 -13.03 19.74
C GLY A 292 -11.96 -13.02 18.34
N ILE A 293 -11.87 -14.13 17.60
CA ILE A 293 -12.47 -14.27 16.27
C ILE A 293 -14.00 -14.13 16.36
N LEU A 294 -14.65 -14.80 17.32
CA LEU A 294 -16.09 -14.69 17.55
C LEU A 294 -16.52 -13.24 17.80
N LYS A 295 -15.79 -12.52 18.66
CA LYS A 295 -16.04 -11.09 18.91
C LYS A 295 -15.85 -10.24 17.66
N MET A 296 -14.81 -10.51 16.87
CA MET A 296 -14.55 -9.82 15.61
C MET A 296 -15.72 -10.00 14.63
N CYS A 297 -16.22 -11.22 14.45
CA CYS A 297 -17.37 -11.53 13.62
C CYS A 297 -18.66 -10.83 14.05
N LYS A 298 -18.91 -10.72 15.36
CA LYS A 298 -20.10 -10.06 15.90
C LYS A 298 -19.98 -8.54 15.97
N SER A 299 -18.78 -7.99 15.74
CA SER A 299 -18.52 -6.56 15.84
C SER A 299 -19.06 -5.77 14.66
N GLU A 300 -19.61 -4.57 14.90
CA GLU A 300 -19.98 -3.66 13.82
C GLU A 300 -18.80 -3.30 12.91
N ARG A 301 -17.58 -3.32 13.46
CA ARG A 301 -16.37 -2.92 12.75
C ARG A 301 -15.96 -3.90 11.66
N TYR A 302 -16.11 -5.20 11.91
CA TYR A 302 -15.57 -6.24 11.04
C TYR A 302 -16.62 -7.19 10.46
N ARG A 303 -17.84 -7.26 11.02
CA ARG A 303 -18.87 -8.25 10.62
C ARG A 303 -19.14 -8.32 9.12
N TYR A 304 -18.96 -7.21 8.42
CA TYR A 304 -19.22 -7.12 6.99
C TYR A 304 -18.07 -7.61 6.11
N GLU A 305 -16.82 -7.68 6.61
CA GLU A 305 -15.65 -8.02 5.78
C GLU A 305 -15.84 -9.34 5.02
N TRP A 306 -16.33 -10.38 5.70
CA TRP A 306 -16.48 -11.71 5.10
C TRP A 306 -17.50 -11.70 3.96
N ALA A 307 -18.70 -11.20 4.23
CA ALA A 307 -19.76 -11.14 3.24
C ALA A 307 -19.39 -10.22 2.07
N CYS A 308 -18.78 -9.06 2.33
CA CYS A 308 -18.47 -8.08 1.29
C CYS A 308 -17.34 -8.49 0.36
N PHE A 309 -16.48 -9.41 0.80
CA PHE A 309 -15.34 -9.88 0.02
C PHE A 309 -15.41 -11.37 -0.34
N GLY A 310 -16.56 -12.01 -0.12
CA GLY A 310 -16.78 -13.42 -0.47
C GLY A 310 -15.86 -14.39 0.26
N TYR A 311 -15.48 -14.07 1.50
CA TYR A 311 -14.81 -15.03 2.38
C TYR A 311 -15.83 -15.90 3.11
N PRO A 312 -15.55 -17.20 3.31
CA PRO A 312 -16.34 -18.00 4.22
C PRO A 312 -16.23 -17.43 5.63
N LEU A 313 -17.36 -17.41 6.35
CA LEU A 313 -17.34 -17.04 7.76
C LEU A 313 -16.60 -18.14 8.55
N PRO A 314 -15.72 -17.80 9.51
CA PRO A 314 -15.09 -18.80 10.38
C PRO A 314 -16.15 -19.63 11.12
N GLU A 315 -15.95 -20.93 11.27
CA GLU A 315 -16.92 -21.84 11.88
C GLU A 315 -17.34 -21.40 13.29
N ILE A 316 -16.37 -20.92 14.08
CA ILE A 316 -16.57 -20.37 15.42
C ILE A 316 -17.61 -19.24 15.45
N CYS A 317 -17.80 -18.51 14.34
CA CYS A 317 -18.73 -17.38 14.26
C CYS A 317 -20.19 -17.79 14.04
N ASN A 318 -20.47 -19.08 13.83
CA ASN A 318 -21.83 -19.63 13.77
C ASN A 318 -22.39 -19.98 15.17
N GLN A 319 -21.61 -19.78 16.23
CA GLN A 319 -22.01 -19.92 17.64
C GLN A 319 -22.60 -18.62 18.18
#